data_AF-A0AAX2UTE5-F1
#
_entry.id   AF-A0AAX2UTE5-F1
#
_cell.length_a   1.000
_cell.length_b   1.000
_cell.length_c   1.000
_cell.angle_alpha   90.00
_cell.angle_beta   90.00
_cell.angle_gamma   90.00
#
_symmetry.space_group_name_H-M   'P 1'
#
loop_
_entity.id
_entity.type
_entity.pdbx_description
1 polymer ?
#
loop_
_entity_poly.entity_id
_entity_poly.type
_entity_poly.pdbx_seq_one_letter_code
_entity_poly.pdbx_strand_id
1 'polypeptide(L)'
;MLSGSAISAADHTLGPLLCRILDEIHVHLPAPCLGCRVCLCIIAASEFRRVQRIPMKTIELDDDLYFYIASQTRHIGESASDILRRLLEQPAHQGVPVAEPVAVAQPSTVATQQGLQALLDSGELQKEEKSINRFMLVLSTLYRDNPEGFTQATEIKGRKRVYFSQDPEALRASGSTTKPKPVPETPFWVITNTNTSRKQNMVAQLMASMGYGEEVIAQVCGAI
;
A
#
# COMPACT_ATOMS: atom_id res chain seq x y z
N MET A 1 0.43 -46.53 -65.28
CA MET A 1 1.18 -45.39 -65.84
C MET A 1 1.51 -44.42 -64.71
N LEU A 2 2.76 -43.95 -64.69
CA LEU A 2 3.34 -42.82 -63.92
C LEU A 2 3.43 -43.04 -62.39
N SER A 3 4.58 -43.48 -61.86
CA SER A 3 5.84 -42.72 -61.60
C SER A 3 5.67 -41.63 -60.54
N GLY A 4 6.38 -41.79 -59.43
CA GLY A 4 6.44 -40.80 -58.36
C GLY A 4 7.30 -39.59 -58.71
N SER A 5 7.24 -38.56 -57.86
CA SER A 5 8.38 -37.71 -57.47
C SER A 5 7.95 -36.58 -56.53
N ALA A 6 8.90 -36.24 -55.66
CA ALA A 6 9.20 -34.91 -55.13
C ALA A 6 8.29 -34.30 -54.06
N ILE A 7 8.78 -34.47 -52.83
CA ILE A 7 8.67 -33.52 -51.72
C ILE A 7 9.31 -32.20 -52.21
N SER A 8 8.54 -31.11 -52.29
CA SER A 8 9.08 -29.78 -52.58
C SER A 8 8.84 -28.88 -51.38
N ALA A 9 9.94 -28.46 -50.77
CA ALA A 9 9.99 -27.37 -49.83
C ALA A 9 9.49 -26.09 -50.52
N ALA A 10 8.54 -25.41 -49.90
CA ALA A 10 8.17 -24.04 -50.23
C ALA A 10 8.34 -23.20 -48.96
N ASP A 11 9.42 -22.43 -48.99
CA ASP A 11 9.64 -21.15 -48.35
C ASP A 11 8.39 -20.49 -47.75
N HIS A 12 8.30 -20.46 -46.43
CA HIS A 12 7.63 -19.40 -45.72
C HIS A 12 8.70 -18.51 -45.10
N THR A 13 9.29 -17.68 -45.96
CA THR A 13 10.17 -16.58 -45.59
C THR A 13 9.36 -15.63 -44.69
N LEU A 14 9.64 -15.64 -43.39
CA LEU A 14 9.12 -14.65 -42.45
C LEU A 14 9.72 -13.29 -42.82
N GLY A 15 8.96 -12.51 -43.59
CA GLY A 15 9.38 -11.22 -44.13
C GLY A 15 9.50 -10.10 -43.08
N PRO A 16 10.27 -9.06 -43.40
CA PRO A 16 10.99 -8.18 -42.46
C PRO A 16 10.15 -7.01 -41.94
N LEU A 17 9.02 -7.28 -41.29
CA LEU A 17 8.18 -6.24 -40.67
C LEU A 17 8.20 -6.23 -39.14
N LEU A 18 8.83 -7.23 -38.50
CA LEU A 18 9.06 -7.27 -37.05
C LEU A 18 10.40 -6.66 -36.62
N CYS A 19 11.32 -6.39 -37.56
CA CYS A 19 12.61 -5.74 -37.27
C CYS A 19 12.59 -4.21 -37.37
N ARG A 20 11.49 -3.57 -37.79
CA ARG A 20 11.40 -2.09 -37.85
C ARG A 20 10.73 -1.43 -36.65
N ILE A 21 10.05 -2.20 -35.79
CA ILE A 21 9.39 -1.66 -34.58
C ILE A 21 10.32 -1.75 -33.35
N LEU A 22 11.43 -2.50 -33.44
CA LEU A 22 12.42 -2.61 -32.36
C LEU A 22 13.58 -1.60 -32.45
N ASP A 23 13.67 -0.80 -33.51
CA ASP A 23 14.67 0.28 -33.64
C ASP A 23 14.12 1.68 -33.27
N GLU A 24 12.82 1.83 -32.99
CA GLU A 24 12.20 3.12 -32.65
C GLU A 24 11.89 3.29 -31.15
N ILE A 25 12.45 2.44 -30.28
CA ILE A 25 12.38 2.57 -28.81
C ILE A 25 13.80 2.55 -28.21
N HIS A 26 14.73 3.33 -28.79
CA HIS A 26 16.08 3.46 -28.23
C HIS A 26 16.67 4.88 -28.22
N VAL A 27 15.86 5.95 -28.29
CA VAL A 27 16.39 7.33 -28.40
C VAL A 27 16.26 8.20 -27.14
N HIS A 28 15.76 7.73 -26.00
CA HIS A 28 15.82 8.57 -24.78
C HIS A 28 16.08 7.81 -23.48
N LEU A 29 17.23 7.13 -23.40
CA LEU A 29 17.84 6.79 -22.11
C LEU A 29 19.34 7.10 -22.12
N PRO A 30 19.89 7.89 -21.17
CA PRO A 30 21.32 8.06 -21.05
C PRO A 30 21.96 6.75 -20.57
N ALA A 31 23.01 6.32 -21.26
CA ALA A 31 23.75 5.11 -20.95
C ALA A 31 24.39 5.16 -19.55
N PRO A 32 24.31 4.09 -18.74
CA PRO A 32 25.21 3.89 -17.61
C PRO A 32 26.54 3.29 -18.11
N CYS A 33 27.64 3.94 -17.71
CA CYS A 33 29.00 3.49 -17.98
C CYS A 33 29.27 2.08 -17.40
N LEU A 34 30.00 1.28 -18.18
CA LEU A 34 30.49 -0.06 -17.85
C LEU A 34 31.15 -0.14 -16.47
N GLY A 35 30.74 -1.15 -15.69
CA GLY A 35 31.53 -1.64 -14.56
C GLY A 35 30.84 -2.75 -13.77
N CYS A 36 31.34 -3.99 -13.94
CA CYS A 36 31.16 -5.15 -13.07
C CYS A 36 30.01 -6.16 -13.40
N ARG A 37 30.40 -7.25 -14.07
CA ARG A 37 29.58 -8.43 -14.46
C ARG A 37 29.18 -9.36 -13.30
N VAL A 38 29.11 -8.88 -12.06
CA VAL A 38 28.72 -9.70 -10.90
C VAL A 38 27.31 -9.38 -10.38
N CYS A 39 26.69 -8.26 -10.82
CA CYS A 39 25.38 -7.84 -10.28
C CYS A 39 24.15 -8.41 -10.99
N LEU A 40 24.27 -9.03 -12.17
CA LEU A 40 23.09 -9.46 -12.94
C LEU A 40 22.48 -10.81 -12.52
N CYS A 41 23.14 -11.59 -11.65
CA CYS A 41 22.58 -12.87 -11.19
C CYS A 41 21.69 -12.75 -9.94
N ILE A 42 21.70 -11.60 -9.24
CA ILE A 42 20.87 -11.41 -8.03
C ILE A 42 19.48 -10.84 -8.39
N ILE A 43 19.35 -10.12 -9.50
CA ILE A 43 18.08 -9.48 -9.89
C ILE A 43 17.09 -10.47 -10.53
N ALA A 44 17.56 -11.59 -11.08
CA ALA A 44 16.68 -12.57 -11.72
C ALA A 44 15.99 -13.56 -10.76
N ALA A 45 16.34 -13.56 -9.46
CA ALA A 45 15.73 -14.46 -8.47
C ALA A 45 14.67 -13.78 -7.56
N SER A 46 14.51 -12.46 -7.64
CA SER A 46 13.58 -11.70 -6.79
C SER A 46 12.21 -11.42 -7.44
N GLU A 47 12.01 -11.76 -8.72
CA GLU A 47 10.72 -11.52 -9.41
C GLU A 47 9.68 -12.65 -9.28
N PHE A 48 9.97 -13.75 -8.56
CA PHE A 48 9.07 -14.91 -8.48
C PHE A 48 8.42 -15.16 -7.11
N ARG A 49 8.07 -14.10 -6.37
CA ARG A 49 7.05 -14.18 -5.32
C ARG A 49 6.33 -12.84 -5.11
N ARG A 50 5.69 -12.33 -6.16
CA ARG A 50 4.50 -11.47 -5.97
C ARG A 50 3.43 -12.31 -5.28
N VAL A 51 3.41 -12.31 -3.96
CA VAL A 51 2.18 -12.57 -3.21
C VAL A 51 1.27 -11.40 -3.54
N GLN A 52 0.48 -11.53 -4.62
CA GLN A 52 -0.63 -10.61 -4.88
C GLN A 52 -1.55 -10.71 -3.67
N ARG A 53 -1.43 -9.79 -2.72
CA ARG A 53 -2.45 -9.63 -1.68
C ARG A 53 -3.71 -9.14 -2.38
N ILE A 54 -4.67 -10.04 -2.50
CA ILE A 54 -6.00 -9.73 -3.04
C ILE A 54 -6.61 -8.67 -2.11
N PRO A 55 -7.00 -7.49 -2.62
CA PRO A 55 -7.59 -6.45 -1.79
C PRO A 55 -8.88 -6.96 -1.13
N MET A 56 -9.14 -6.56 0.12
CA MET A 56 -10.39 -6.88 0.81
C MET A 56 -11.55 -6.29 0.02
N LYS A 57 -12.46 -7.15 -0.45
CA LYS A 57 -13.62 -6.76 -1.25
C LYS A 57 -14.84 -6.63 -0.33
N THR A 58 -15.58 -5.53 -0.47
CA THR A 58 -16.90 -5.38 0.15
C THR A 58 -17.93 -6.13 -0.70
N ILE A 59 -18.77 -6.94 -0.04
CA ILE A 59 -19.92 -7.61 -0.66
C ILE A 59 -21.18 -7.19 0.11
N GLU A 60 -22.25 -6.89 -0.61
CA GLU A 60 -23.56 -6.61 -0.03
C GLU A 60 -24.32 -7.93 0.11
N LEU A 61 -25.03 -8.12 1.22
CA LEU A 61 -25.78 -9.33 1.55
C LEU A 61 -27.19 -8.94 1.98
N ASP A 62 -28.18 -9.76 1.65
CA ASP A 62 -29.54 -9.61 2.18
C ASP A 62 -29.57 -9.91 3.68
N ASP A 63 -30.50 -9.28 4.41
CA ASP A 63 -30.56 -9.33 5.88
C ASP A 63 -30.66 -10.77 6.43
N ASP A 64 -31.51 -11.61 5.84
CA ASP A 64 -31.70 -13.00 6.27
C ASP A 64 -30.41 -13.83 6.11
N LEU A 65 -29.64 -13.57 5.05
CA LEU A 65 -28.36 -14.23 4.79
C LEU A 65 -27.28 -13.75 5.76
N TYR A 66 -27.26 -12.45 6.06
CA TYR A 66 -26.38 -11.89 7.08
C TYR A 66 -26.63 -12.54 8.45
N PHE A 67 -27.89 -12.65 8.88
CA PHE A 67 -28.23 -13.29 10.15
C PHE A 67 -27.85 -14.77 10.18
N TYR A 68 -28.06 -15.49 9.08
CA TYR A 68 -27.62 -16.87 8.97
C TYR A 68 -26.11 -16.99 9.14
N ILE A 69 -25.30 -16.19 8.42
CA ILE A 69 -23.83 -16.22 8.52
C ILE A 69 -23.37 -15.86 9.95
N ALA A 70 -23.95 -14.82 10.55
CA ALA A 70 -23.63 -14.40 11.91
C ALA A 70 -23.93 -15.50 12.95
N SER A 71 -25.03 -16.23 12.77
CA SER A 71 -25.43 -17.34 13.65
C SER A 71 -24.43 -18.51 13.66
N GLN A 72 -23.60 -18.61 12.63
CA GLN A 72 -22.59 -19.67 12.50
C GLN A 72 -21.27 -19.34 13.23
N THR A 73 -21.15 -18.20 13.93
CA THR A 73 -19.93 -17.85 14.68
C THR A 73 -19.62 -18.90 15.74
N ARG A 74 -18.42 -19.51 15.69
CA ARG A 74 -18.01 -20.54 16.68
C ARG A 74 -17.03 -20.02 17.72
N HIS A 75 -16.23 -19.02 17.35
CA HIS A 75 -15.24 -18.41 18.23
C HIS A 75 -15.45 -16.89 18.30
N ILE A 76 -15.27 -16.32 19.49
CA ILE A 76 -15.39 -14.87 19.70
C ILE A 76 -14.27 -14.19 18.91
N GLY A 77 -14.66 -13.28 18.01
CA GLY A 77 -13.71 -12.55 17.14
C GLY A 77 -13.37 -13.25 15.81
N GLU A 78 -14.10 -14.30 15.41
CA GLU A 78 -13.97 -14.92 14.08
C GLU A 78 -14.30 -13.90 12.97
N SER A 79 -13.49 -13.83 11.90
CA SER A 79 -13.77 -12.93 10.79
C SER A 79 -14.88 -13.49 9.88
N ALA A 80 -15.66 -12.62 9.24
CA ALA A 80 -16.71 -13.04 8.31
C ALA A 80 -16.16 -13.94 7.18
N SER A 81 -14.93 -13.68 6.72
CA SER A 81 -14.23 -14.49 5.72
C SER A 81 -13.96 -15.92 6.20
N ASP A 82 -13.64 -16.11 7.48
CA ASP A 82 -13.33 -17.43 8.04
C ASP A 82 -14.60 -18.26 8.25
N ILE A 83 -15.69 -17.62 8.69
CA ILE A 83 -17.01 -18.23 8.75
C ILE A 83 -17.43 -18.72 7.35
N LEU A 84 -17.27 -17.87 6.32
CA LEU A 84 -17.63 -18.17 4.94
C LEU A 84 -16.77 -19.29 4.34
N ARG A 85 -15.45 -19.28 4.55
CA ARG A 85 -14.57 -20.35 4.05
C ARG A 85 -14.96 -21.71 4.61
N ARG A 86 -15.34 -21.77 5.88
CA ARG A 86 -15.79 -22.99 6.53
C ARG A 86 -17.14 -23.48 6.00
N LEU A 87 -18.10 -22.57 5.82
CA LEU A 87 -19.42 -22.92 5.26
C LEU A 87 -19.34 -23.38 3.80
N LEU A 88 -18.37 -22.87 3.05
CA LEU A 88 -18.14 -23.20 1.63
C LEU A 88 -17.10 -24.32 1.42
N GLU A 89 -16.70 -25.02 2.49
CA GLU A 89 -15.71 -26.11 2.47
C GLU A 89 -14.39 -25.76 1.76
N GLN A 90 -13.99 -24.49 1.82
CA GLN A 90 -12.74 -24.02 1.22
C GLN A 90 -11.54 -24.32 2.12
N PRO A 91 -10.38 -24.73 1.57
CA PRO A 91 -9.19 -25.01 2.36
C PRO A 91 -8.72 -23.73 3.07
N ALA A 92 -8.70 -23.76 4.40
CA ALA A 92 -8.15 -22.67 5.21
C ALA A 92 -6.65 -22.51 4.90
N HIS A 93 -6.21 -21.30 4.59
CA HIS A 93 -4.78 -20.99 4.64
C HIS A 93 -4.38 -20.98 6.11
N GLN A 94 -3.77 -22.07 6.55
CA GLN A 94 -3.41 -22.29 7.95
C GLN A 94 -2.37 -21.25 8.38
N GLY A 95 -2.83 -20.20 9.06
CA GLY A 95 -2.04 -19.49 10.06
C GLY A 95 -1.89 -20.41 11.28
N VAL A 96 -0.64 -20.64 11.67
CA VAL A 96 -0.16 -21.51 12.75
C VAL A 96 -0.90 -21.24 14.09
N PRO A 97 -1.22 -22.26 14.91
CA PRO A 97 -2.10 -22.12 16.08
C PRO A 97 -1.48 -21.38 17.27
N VAL A 98 -2.38 -20.76 18.04
CA VAL A 98 -2.19 -20.06 19.31
C VAL A 98 -1.79 -21.03 20.43
N ALA A 99 -0.74 -20.68 21.18
CA ALA A 99 -0.48 -21.16 22.54
C ALA A 99 0.02 -19.97 23.40
N GLU A 100 -0.57 -19.79 24.58
CA GLU A 100 -0.30 -18.72 25.56
C GLU A 100 1.08 -18.90 26.28
N PRO A 101 1.45 -18.01 27.23
CA PRO A 101 2.14 -16.76 27.01
C PRO A 101 3.56 -16.83 27.58
N VAL A 102 4.58 -16.67 26.74
CA VAL A 102 5.96 -16.47 27.20
C VAL A 102 6.46 -15.19 26.59
N ALA A 103 6.86 -14.26 27.46
CA ALA A 103 7.51 -13.01 27.12
C ALA A 103 8.68 -13.28 26.15
N VAL A 104 8.47 -12.95 24.87
CA VAL A 104 9.53 -12.87 23.87
C VAL A 104 9.28 -11.60 23.07
N ALA A 105 10.27 -10.73 23.15
CA ALA A 105 10.36 -9.44 22.50
C ALA A 105 9.81 -9.46 21.07
N GLN A 106 8.88 -8.55 20.79
CA GLN A 106 8.49 -8.17 19.44
C GLN A 106 9.74 -7.79 18.65
N PRO A 107 10.08 -8.48 17.54
CA PRO A 107 11.08 -7.98 16.64
C PRO A 107 10.47 -6.82 15.86
N SER A 108 11.11 -5.64 15.90
CA SER A 108 10.99 -4.50 14.98
C SER A 108 9.94 -3.39 15.21
N THR A 109 9.68 -2.95 16.45
CA THR A 109 9.09 -1.61 16.70
C THR A 109 10.13 -0.48 16.70
N VAL A 110 11.40 -0.81 16.92
CA VAL A 110 12.46 0.17 17.26
C VAL A 110 13.00 0.95 16.06
N ALA A 111 12.97 0.40 14.84
CA ALA A 111 13.50 1.08 13.65
C ALA A 111 12.48 2.05 13.02
N THR A 112 11.18 1.73 13.10
CA THR A 112 10.09 2.49 12.46
C THR A 112 9.70 3.78 13.20
N GLN A 113 10.22 4.02 14.41
CA GLN A 113 9.88 5.19 15.22
C GLN A 113 11.00 6.25 15.30
N GLN A 114 12.17 5.96 14.71
CA GLN A 114 13.36 6.79 14.88
C GLN A 114 13.23 8.19 14.25
N GLY A 115 12.66 8.28 13.04
CA GLY A 115 12.54 9.57 12.34
C GLY A 115 11.49 10.47 12.99
N LEU A 116 10.37 9.90 13.43
CA LEU A 116 9.34 10.64 14.16
C LEU A 116 9.83 11.15 15.52
N GLN A 117 10.56 10.34 16.28
CA GLN A 117 11.12 10.78 17.56
C GLN A 117 12.15 11.90 17.35
N ALA A 118 13.04 11.75 16.35
CA ALA A 118 13.99 12.80 15.99
C ALA A 118 13.31 14.11 15.57
N LEU A 119 12.16 14.04 14.88
CA LEU A 119 11.36 15.22 14.52
C LEU A 119 10.78 15.93 15.75
N LEU A 120 10.33 15.18 16.74
CA LEU A 120 9.83 15.74 18.00
C LEU A 120 10.96 16.39 18.79
N ASP A 121 12.13 15.76 18.84
CA ASP A 121 13.29 16.22 19.59
C ASP A 121 13.97 17.44 18.94
N SER A 122 13.93 17.56 17.60
CA SER A 122 14.55 18.66 16.86
C SER A 122 13.85 20.02 17.05
N GLY A 123 12.63 20.00 17.59
CA GLY A 123 11.78 21.17 17.75
C GLY A 123 11.30 21.78 16.43
N GLU A 124 11.44 21.06 15.30
CA GLU A 124 11.11 21.58 13.97
C GLU A 124 9.61 21.85 13.80
N LEU A 125 8.77 21.01 14.41
CA LEU A 125 7.32 21.22 14.42
C LEU A 125 6.96 22.55 15.10
N GLN A 126 7.62 22.92 16.20
CA GLN A 126 7.34 24.14 16.96
C GLN A 126 7.82 25.40 16.23
N LYS A 127 8.79 25.29 15.32
CA LYS A 127 9.28 26.40 14.50
C LYS A 127 8.31 26.79 13.39
N GLU A 128 7.44 25.88 12.99
CA GLU A 128 6.48 26.11 11.92
C GLU A 128 5.17 26.69 12.49
N GLU A 129 4.81 27.90 12.04
CA GLU A 129 3.64 28.62 12.57
C GLU A 129 2.32 28.00 12.12
N LYS A 130 2.27 27.45 10.91
CA LYS A 130 1.02 26.99 10.30
C LYS A 130 0.76 25.52 10.62
N SER A 131 -0.40 25.23 11.22
CA SER A 131 -0.82 23.85 11.53
C SER A 131 -0.86 22.93 10.31
N ILE A 132 -1.15 23.47 9.12
CA ILE A 132 -1.09 22.68 7.88
C ILE A 132 0.33 22.23 7.56
N ASN A 133 1.33 23.07 7.78
CA ASN A 133 2.71 22.73 7.46
C ASN A 133 3.27 21.72 8.47
N ARG A 134 2.97 21.88 9.77
CA ARG A 134 3.26 20.87 10.80
C ARG A 134 2.64 19.51 10.47
N PHE A 135 1.37 19.51 10.06
CA PHE A 135 0.68 18.32 9.59
C PHE A 135 1.38 17.66 8.40
N MET A 136 1.79 18.42 7.38
CA MET A 136 2.52 17.88 6.23
C MET A 136 3.87 17.27 6.63
N LEU A 137 4.61 17.92 7.54
CA LEU A 137 5.91 17.45 8.01
C LEU A 137 5.80 16.12 8.76
N VAL A 138 4.77 15.96 9.59
CA VAL A 138 4.45 14.69 10.25
C VAL A 138 4.16 13.61 9.21
N LEU A 139 3.30 13.88 8.22
CA LEU A 139 2.95 12.89 7.19
C LEU A 139 4.17 12.44 6.37
N SER A 140 5.01 13.40 5.93
CA SER A 140 6.25 13.09 5.21
C SER A 140 7.20 12.22 6.04
N THR A 141 7.29 12.49 7.35
CA THR A 141 8.13 11.71 8.27
C THR A 141 7.59 10.30 8.48
N LEU A 142 6.28 10.15 8.72
CA LEU A 142 5.65 8.84 8.87
C LEU A 142 5.83 7.97 7.62
N TYR A 143 5.67 8.55 6.42
CA TYR A 143 5.91 7.82 5.18
C TYR A 143 7.36 7.41 5.02
N ARG A 144 8.32 8.30 5.33
CA ARG A 144 9.76 8.00 5.24
C ARG A 144 10.16 6.85 6.18
N ASP A 145 9.60 6.82 7.39
CA ASP A 145 9.95 5.82 8.40
C ASP A 145 9.39 4.42 8.04
N ASN A 146 8.19 4.36 7.46
CA ASN A 146 7.59 3.12 6.97
C ASN A 146 6.59 3.36 5.83
N PRO A 147 7.04 3.33 4.56
CA PRO A 147 6.18 3.53 3.40
C PRO A 147 5.04 2.52 3.28
N GLU A 148 5.31 1.24 3.60
CA GLU A 148 4.32 0.16 3.52
C GLU A 148 3.23 0.34 4.58
N GLY A 149 3.63 0.56 5.84
CA GLY A 149 2.72 0.82 6.95
C GLY A 149 1.90 2.09 6.75
N PHE A 150 2.52 3.16 6.24
CA PHE A 150 1.81 4.40 5.90
C PHE A 150 0.77 4.14 4.81
N THR A 151 1.14 3.44 3.73
CA THR A 151 0.22 3.13 2.62
C THR A 151 -1.00 2.35 3.13
N GLN A 152 -0.80 1.36 3.99
CA GLN A 152 -1.92 0.63 4.60
C GLN A 152 -2.78 1.54 5.49
N ALA A 153 -2.14 2.38 6.31
CA ALA A 153 -2.84 3.26 7.24
C ALA A 153 -3.63 4.38 6.53
N THR A 154 -3.28 4.74 5.29
CA THR A 154 -3.99 5.78 4.51
C THR A 154 -5.41 5.39 4.07
N GLU A 155 -5.83 4.14 4.29
CA GLU A 155 -7.20 3.67 4.01
C GLU A 155 -8.28 4.37 4.86
N ILE A 156 -7.88 5.16 5.87
CA ILE A 156 -8.79 5.97 6.67
C ILE A 156 -9.56 6.99 5.82
N LYS A 157 -10.88 7.05 6.05
CA LYS A 157 -11.79 7.95 5.34
C LYS A 157 -12.81 8.57 6.27
N GLY A 158 -13.31 9.73 5.89
CA GLY A 158 -14.49 10.32 6.53
C GLY A 158 -15.78 9.67 6.04
N ARG A 159 -16.92 10.17 6.54
CA ARG A 159 -18.25 9.69 6.13
C ARG A 159 -18.47 9.70 4.62
N LYS A 160 -18.05 10.79 3.96
CA LYS A 160 -18.24 10.99 2.51
C LYS A 160 -16.94 11.33 1.76
N ARG A 161 -15.88 11.65 2.49
CA ARG A 161 -14.65 12.23 1.93
C ARG A 161 -13.51 11.25 2.12
N VAL A 162 -12.77 11.01 1.04
CA VAL A 162 -11.49 10.32 1.08
C VAL A 162 -10.46 11.32 1.60
N TYR A 163 -9.60 10.91 2.53
CA TYR A 163 -8.61 11.80 3.15
C TYR A 163 -7.29 11.80 2.40
N PHE A 164 -6.84 10.61 2.01
CA PHE A 164 -5.57 10.36 1.34
C PHE A 164 -5.79 9.60 0.03
N SER A 165 -5.00 9.91 -0.99
CA SER A 165 -5.05 9.22 -2.28
C SER A 165 -3.74 9.46 -3.02
N GLN A 166 -3.33 8.52 -3.89
CA GLN A 166 -2.25 8.76 -4.85
C GLN A 166 -2.75 9.54 -6.09
N ASP A 167 -4.07 9.56 -6.30
CA ASP A 167 -4.74 10.35 -7.33
C ASP A 167 -5.48 11.54 -6.71
N PRO A 168 -5.10 12.79 -7.03
CA PRO A 168 -5.78 13.98 -6.52
C PRO A 168 -7.23 14.11 -7.01
N GLU A 169 -7.58 13.54 -8.17
CA GLU A 169 -8.95 13.59 -8.69
C GLU A 169 -9.91 12.78 -7.82
N ALA A 170 -9.49 11.61 -7.32
CA ALA A 170 -10.27 10.85 -6.34
C ALA A 170 -10.64 11.69 -5.08
N LEU A 171 -9.74 12.55 -4.62
CA LEU A 171 -10.01 13.46 -3.49
C LEU A 171 -11.00 14.56 -3.85
N ARG A 172 -10.95 15.09 -5.08
CA ARG A 172 -11.91 16.09 -5.60
C ARG A 172 -13.29 15.46 -5.81
N ALA A 173 -13.35 14.24 -6.35
CA ALA A 173 -14.58 13.49 -6.57
C ALA A 173 -15.31 13.18 -5.25
N SER A 174 -14.57 12.89 -4.17
CA SER A 174 -15.16 12.69 -2.84
C SER A 174 -15.75 13.97 -2.21
N GLY A 175 -15.41 15.15 -2.74
CA GLY A 175 -16.02 16.41 -2.34
C GLY A 175 -15.38 17.63 -3.01
N SER A 176 -16.22 18.51 -3.58
CA SER A 176 -15.80 19.71 -4.32
C SER A 176 -14.99 20.73 -3.51
N THR A 177 -15.03 20.66 -2.17
CA THR A 177 -14.34 21.60 -1.27
C THR A 177 -13.16 20.99 -0.52
N THR A 178 -12.58 19.88 -0.98
CA THR A 178 -11.49 19.18 -0.26
C THR A 178 -10.12 19.88 -0.32
N LYS A 179 -9.87 20.71 -1.34
CA LYS A 179 -8.58 21.39 -1.60
C LYS A 179 -7.38 20.44 -1.41
N PRO A 180 -7.20 19.44 -2.29
CA PRO A 180 -6.08 18.51 -2.18
C PRO A 180 -4.72 19.22 -2.28
N LYS A 181 -3.74 18.79 -1.50
CA LYS A 181 -2.33 19.18 -1.65
C LYS A 181 -1.43 17.94 -1.63
N PRO A 182 -0.32 17.94 -2.38
CA PRO A 182 0.64 16.84 -2.35
C PRO A 182 1.39 16.87 -1.02
N VAL A 183 1.62 15.70 -0.43
CA VAL A 183 2.45 15.56 0.76
C VAL A 183 3.91 15.47 0.29
N PRO A 184 4.82 16.35 0.76
CA PRO A 184 6.22 16.39 0.29
C PRO A 184 6.93 15.03 0.44
N GLU A 185 7.77 14.67 -0.54
CA GLU A 185 8.55 13.42 -0.55
C GLU A 185 7.70 12.13 -0.49
N THR A 186 6.43 12.19 -0.90
CA THR A 186 5.55 11.00 -0.97
C THR A 186 4.73 10.99 -2.27
N PRO A 187 4.20 9.81 -2.69
CA PRO A 187 3.25 9.73 -3.80
C PRO A 187 1.82 10.12 -3.40
N PHE A 188 1.59 10.57 -2.16
CA PHE A 188 0.24 10.81 -1.63
C PHE A 188 -0.17 12.28 -1.69
N TRP A 189 -1.47 12.47 -1.87
CA TRP A 189 -2.19 13.71 -1.72
C TRP A 189 -3.09 13.62 -0.49
N VAL A 190 -3.30 14.76 0.16
CA VAL A 190 -4.18 14.88 1.33
C VAL A 190 -5.14 16.05 1.20
N ILE A 191 -6.34 15.90 1.75
CA ILE A 191 -7.31 17.01 1.84
C ILE A 191 -6.84 18.06 2.85
N THR A 192 -6.91 19.35 2.49
CA THR A 192 -6.38 20.42 3.36
C THR A 192 -7.44 21.38 3.89
N ASN A 193 -8.65 21.34 3.33
CA ASN A 193 -9.79 22.10 3.86
C ASN A 193 -10.42 21.41 5.07
N THR A 194 -9.65 21.31 6.15
CA THR A 194 -10.01 20.68 7.42
C THR A 194 -9.54 21.58 8.57
N ASN A 195 -10.25 21.60 9.69
CA ASN A 195 -9.79 22.32 10.89
C ASN A 195 -8.66 21.55 11.60
N THR A 196 -7.99 22.19 12.57
CA THR A 196 -6.84 21.60 13.29
C THR A 196 -7.23 20.31 14.00
N SER A 197 -8.36 20.27 14.71
CA SER A 197 -8.84 19.06 15.39
C SER A 197 -9.02 17.89 14.42
N ARG A 198 -9.48 18.15 13.19
CA ARG A 198 -9.60 17.11 12.16
C ARG A 198 -8.24 16.62 11.68
N LYS A 199 -7.25 17.50 11.51
CA LYS A 199 -5.87 17.12 11.17
C LYS A 199 -5.26 16.22 12.25
N GLN A 200 -5.40 16.61 13.52
CA GLN A 200 -4.97 15.82 14.66
C GLN A 200 -5.65 14.44 14.67
N ASN A 201 -6.97 14.38 14.47
CA ASN A 201 -7.68 13.10 14.39
C ASN A 201 -7.21 12.21 13.21
N MET A 202 -6.93 12.81 12.04
CA MET A 202 -6.40 12.06 10.89
C MET A 202 -5.03 11.46 11.22
N VAL A 203 -4.13 12.25 11.83
CA VAL A 203 -2.81 11.75 12.26
C VAL A 203 -2.94 10.69 13.34
N ALA A 204 -3.80 10.89 14.33
CA ALA A 204 -4.01 9.92 15.40
C ALA A 204 -4.46 8.54 14.87
N GLN A 205 -5.44 8.52 13.96
CA GLN A 205 -5.91 7.28 13.34
C GLN A 205 -4.83 6.62 12.48
N LEU A 206 -4.10 7.42 11.70
CA LEU A 206 -3.01 6.95 10.86
C LEU A 206 -1.90 6.31 11.71
N MET A 207 -1.44 7.01 12.73
CA MET A 207 -0.40 6.53 13.64
C MET A 207 -0.85 5.32 14.45
N ALA A 208 -2.10 5.29 14.94
CA ALA A 208 -2.64 4.11 15.61
C ALA A 208 -2.65 2.88 14.68
N SER A 209 -3.03 3.06 13.42
CA SER A 209 -2.99 1.98 12.40
C SER A 209 -1.56 1.55 12.06
N MET A 210 -0.57 2.44 12.21
CA MET A 210 0.86 2.12 12.05
C MET A 210 1.49 1.51 13.30
N GLY A 211 0.75 1.38 14.41
CA GLY A 211 1.20 0.74 15.65
C GLY A 211 1.97 1.65 16.61
N TYR A 212 1.84 2.98 16.49
CA TYR A 212 2.42 3.91 17.47
C TYR A 212 1.64 3.88 18.79
N GLY A 213 2.34 4.06 19.92
CA GLY A 213 1.73 4.14 21.25
C GLY A 213 0.96 5.46 21.47
N GLU A 214 -0.05 5.43 22.34
CA GLU A 214 -0.95 6.56 22.59
C GLU A 214 -0.22 7.82 23.10
N GLU A 215 0.85 7.67 23.88
CA GLU A 215 1.64 8.78 24.40
C GLU A 215 2.29 9.58 23.26
N VAL A 216 2.98 8.90 22.34
CA VAL A 216 3.62 9.52 21.18
C VAL A 216 2.58 10.15 20.27
N ILE A 217 1.44 9.48 20.07
CA ILE A 217 0.31 10.02 19.29
C ILE A 217 -0.20 11.33 19.90
N ALA A 218 -0.40 11.37 21.21
CA ALA A 218 -0.87 12.57 21.91
C ALA A 218 0.13 13.72 21.79
N GLN A 219 1.43 13.44 21.92
CA GLN A 219 2.49 14.43 21.76
C GLN A 219 2.52 15.02 20.35
N VAL A 220 2.47 14.17 19.30
CA VAL A 220 2.43 14.62 17.90
C VAL A 220 1.16 15.42 17.63
N CYS A 221 0.00 14.96 18.10
CA CYS A 221 -1.26 15.68 17.93
C CYS A 221 -1.24 17.05 18.62
N GLY A 222 -0.66 17.16 19.81
CA GLY A 222 -0.48 18.44 20.51
C GLY A 222 0.46 19.41 19.79
N ALA A 223 1.39 18.89 19.00
CA ALA A 223 2.30 19.69 18.18
C ALA A 223 1.68 20.17 16.85
N ILE A 224 0.56 19.60 16.38
CA ILE A 224 -0.14 20.02 15.14
C ILE A 224 -1.13 21.14 15.42
#